data_AF-A0A931M9K9-F1
#
_entry.id   AF-A0A931M9K9-F1
#
_cell.length_a   1.000
_cell.length_b   1.000
_cell.length_c   1.000
_cell.angle_alpha   90.00
_cell.angle_beta   90.00
_cell.angle_gamma   90.00
#
_symmetry.space_group_name_H-M   'P 1'
#
loop_
_entity.id
_entity.type
_entity.pdbx_description
1 polymer ?
#
loop_
_entity_poly.entity_id
_entity_poly.type
_entity_poly.pdbx_seq_one_letter_code
_entity_poly.pdbx_strand_id
1 'polypeptide(L)' 'MSTQTISPVVLRKVGLEAVAKALGPLGLVRFLQQFETGAGDYTKERERWLKGLSVQDIMSEIKSKRKKKI' A
#
# COMPACT_ATOMS: atom_id res chain seq x y z
N MET A 1 6.03 17.49 -27.87
CA MET A 1 5.16 16.30 -27.75
C MET A 1 3.74 16.76 -28.05
N SER A 2 3.17 16.39 -29.20
CA SER A 2 1.81 16.81 -29.58
C SER A 2 0.80 16.12 -28.66
N THR A 3 0.07 16.88 -27.85
CA THR A 3 -0.89 16.39 -26.84
C THR A 3 -2.23 15.99 -27.45
N GLN A 4 -2.21 15.26 -28.57
CA GLN A 4 -3.41 14.74 -29.20
C GLN A 4 -3.69 13.30 -28.74
N THR A 5 -4.74 13.20 -27.92
CA THR A 5 -5.57 12.03 -27.60
C THR A 5 -4.89 10.78 -27.01
N ILE A 6 -4.15 10.94 -25.91
CA ILE A 6 -3.95 9.81 -24.99
C ILE A 6 -5.25 9.63 -24.19
N SER A 7 -5.83 8.43 -24.21
CA SER A 7 -7.04 8.16 -23.41
C SER A 7 -6.72 8.34 -21.92
N PRO A 8 -7.67 8.78 -21.08
CA PRO A 8 -7.42 8.97 -19.65
C PRO A 8 -6.80 7.75 -18.95
N VAL A 9 -7.18 6.55 -19.40
CA VAL A 9 -6.63 5.28 -18.90
C VAL A 9 -5.16 5.12 -19.26
N VAL A 10 -4.78 5.40 -20.50
CA VAL A 10 -3.38 5.31 -20.94
C VAL A 10 -2.54 6.39 -20.26
N LEU A 11 -3.08 7.60 -20.10
CA LEU A 11 -2.40 8.69 -19.39
C LEU A 11 -2.14 8.31 -17.93
N ARG A 12 -3.14 7.74 -17.26
CA ARG A 12 -3.01 7.27 -15.87
C ARG A 12 -1.94 6.17 -15.78
N LYS A 13 -1.95 5.19 -16.68
CA LYS A 13 -0.97 4.10 -16.70
C LYS A 13 0.46 4.63 -16.83
N VAL A 14 0.70 5.47 -17.85
CA VAL A 14 2.04 6.04 -18.10
C VAL A 14 2.50 6.92 -16.93
N GLY A 15 1.59 7.70 -16.34
CA GLY A 15 1.88 8.51 -15.14
C GLY A 15 2.28 7.65 -13.94
N LEU A 16 1.54 6.58 -13.66
CA LEU A 16 1.86 5.64 -12.58
C LEU A 16 3.22 4.96 -12.79
N GLU A 17 3.52 4.53 -14.02
CA GLU A 17 4.81 3.93 -14.37
C GLU A 17 5.98 4.90 -14.16
N ALA A 18 5.80 6.17 -14.55
CA ALA A 18 6.81 7.21 -14.37
C ALA A 18 7.08 7.49 -12.87
N VAL A 19 6.02 7.61 -12.07
CA VAL A 19 6.14 7.83 -10.62
C VAL A 19 6.79 6.61 -9.93
N ALA A 20 6.37 5.39 -10.30
CA ALA A 20 6.94 4.15 -9.78
C ALA A 20 8.44 4.05 -10.06
N LYS A 21 8.86 4.41 -11.28
CA LYS A 21 10.27 4.41 -11.69
C LYS A 21 11.10 5.42 -10.91
N ALA A 22 10.54 6.59 -10.60
CA ALA A 22 11.25 7.65 -9.89
C ALA A 22 11.34 7.43 -8.38
N LEU A 23 10.27 6.93 -7.75
CA LEU A 23 10.15 6.88 -6.28
C LEU A 23 10.19 5.46 -5.70
N GLY A 24 10.21 4.43 -6.55
CA GLY A 24 10.04 3.05 -6.15
C GLY A 24 8.62 2.74 -5.64
N PRO A 25 8.35 1.47 -5.27
CA PRO A 25 7.01 1.02 -4.90
C PRO A 25 6.46 1.72 -3.65
N LEU A 26 7.30 1.97 -2.64
CA LEU A 26 6.88 2.66 -1.42
C LEU A 26 6.57 4.14 -1.68
N GLY A 27 7.38 4.80 -2.50
CA GLY A 27 7.18 6.20 -2.84
C GLY A 27 5.94 6.41 -3.71
N LEU A 28 5.65 5.50 -4.64
CA LEU A 28 4.41 5.49 -5.41
C LEU A 28 3.17 5.43 -4.50
N VAL A 29 3.14 4.50 -3.54
CA VAL A 29 2.01 4.37 -2.61
C VAL A 29 1.78 5.66 -1.83
N ARG A 30 2.84 6.25 -1.28
CA ARG A 30 2.75 7.53 -0.55
C ARG A 30 2.29 8.68 -1.44
N PHE A 31 2.79 8.75 -2.67
CA PHE A 31 2.36 9.75 -3.65
C PHE A 31 0.85 9.63 -3.90
N LEU A 32 0.33 8.43 -4.15
CA LEU A 32 -1.10 8.22 -4.37
C LEU A 32 -1.95 8.63 -3.17
N GLN A 33 -1.50 8.32 -1.94
CA GLN A 33 -2.17 8.72 -0.71
C GLN A 33 -2.29 10.25 -0.51
N GLN A 34 -1.46 11.05 -1.18
CA GLN A 34 -1.54 12.51 -1.10
C GLN A 34 -2.67 13.09 -1.96
N PHE A 35 -3.04 12.39 -3.04
CA PHE A 35 -4.01 12.88 -4.03
C PHE A 35 -5.33 12.11 -4.03
N GLU A 36 -5.33 10.89 -3.48
CA GLU A 36 -6.52 10.07 -3.33
C GLU A 36 -6.95 10.06 -1.86
N THR A 37 -8.24 10.28 -1.60
CA THR A 37 -8.84 10.23 -0.25
C THR A 37 -8.76 8.84 0.41
N GLY A 38 -8.31 7.82 -0.34
CA GLY A 38 -8.46 6.42 0.02
C GLY A 38 -9.92 5.98 -0.04
N ALA A 39 -10.15 4.68 0.02
CA ALA A 39 -11.47 4.09 0.14
C ALA A 39 -11.46 3.01 1.23
N GLY A 40 -12.60 2.81 1.87
CA GLY A 40 -12.77 1.82 2.94
C GLY A 40 -12.69 2.43 4.34
N ASP A 41 -13.01 1.60 5.33
CA ASP A 41 -13.04 1.96 6.75
C ASP A 41 -11.98 1.12 7.47
N TYR A 42 -10.73 1.55 7.39
CA TYR A 42 -9.61 0.80 7.98
C TYR A 42 -9.84 0.52 9.47
N THR A 43 -10.57 1.36 10.20
CA THR A 43 -10.91 1.09 11.60
C THR A 43 -11.78 -0.17 11.73
N LYS A 44 -12.86 -0.28 10.95
CA LYS A 44 -13.70 -1.49 10.94
C LYS A 44 -12.94 -2.71 10.42
N GLU A 45 -12.12 -2.54 9.38
CA GLU A 45 -11.33 -3.63 8.84
C GLU A 45 -10.31 -4.14 9.85
N ARG A 46 -9.57 -3.21 10.49
CA ARG A 46 -8.63 -3.44 11.60
C ARG A 46 -9.26 -4.23 12.73
N GLU A 47 -10.52 -3.94 13.06
CA GLU A 47 -11.18 -4.67 14.14
C GLU A 47 -11.47 -6.13 13.76
N ARG A 48 -11.87 -6.44 12.52
CA ARG A 48 -12.24 -7.81 12.13
C ARG A 48 -11.16 -8.87 12.37
N TRP A 49 -9.89 -8.52 12.15
CA TRP A 49 -8.73 -9.41 12.23
C TRP A 49 -7.81 -9.19 13.43
N LEU A 50 -7.80 -8.00 14.04
CA LEU A 50 -6.95 -7.73 15.22
C LEU A 50 -7.72 -7.74 16.54
N LYS A 51 -9.05 -7.88 16.52
CA LYS A 51 -9.85 -7.95 17.75
C LYS A 51 -9.43 -9.17 18.57
N GLY A 52 -9.10 -8.91 19.84
CA GLY A 52 -8.65 -9.93 20.79
C GLY A 52 -7.15 -10.25 20.72
N LEU A 53 -6.41 -9.68 19.76
CA LEU A 53 -4.96 -9.88 19.69
C LEU A 53 -4.25 -8.93 20.67
N SER A 54 -3.54 -9.47 21.65
CA SER A 54 -2.71 -8.67 22.54
C SER A 54 -1.33 -8.40 21.93
N VAL A 55 -0.64 -7.38 22.45
CA VAL A 55 0.76 -7.13 22.09
C VAL A 55 1.64 -8.34 22.41
N GLN A 56 1.34 -9.09 23.48
CA GLN A 56 2.10 -10.28 23.86
C GLN A 56 1.94 -11.41 22.84
N ASP A 57 0.72 -11.58 22.29
CA ASP A 57 0.45 -12.57 21.24
C ASP A 57 1.27 -12.26 19.98
N ILE A 58 1.26 -10.99 19.56
CA ILE A 58 2.05 -10.49 18.42
C ILE A 58 3.54 -10.76 18.63
N MET A 59 4.07 -10.39 19.81
CA MET A 59 5.49 -10.56 20.13
C MET A 59 5.90 -12.03 20.16
N SER A 60 5.03 -12.91 20.64
CA SER A 60 5.26 -14.35 20.67
C SER A 60 5.31 -14.94 19.27
N GLU A 61 4.41 -14.51 18.38
CA GLU A 61 4.41 -14.95 16.98
C GLU A 61 5.68 -14.49 16.23
N ILE A 62 6.10 -13.24 16.41
CA ILE A 62 7.35 -12.71 15.82
C ILE A 62 8.56 -13.56 16.25
N LYS A 63 8.67 -13.87 17.54
CA LYS A 63 9.76 -14.72 18.07
C LYS A 63 9.71 -16.13 17.47
N SER A 64 8.52 -16.72 17.36
CA SER A 64 8.32 -18.05 16.75
C SER A 64 8.74 -18.08 15.27
N LYS A 65 8.32 -17.10 14.46
CA LYS A 65 8.71 -17.03 13.04
C LYS A 65 10.22 -16.83 12.85
N ARG A 66 10.90 -16.10 13.75
CA ARG A 66 12.36 -15.95 13.73
C ARG A 66 13.09 -17.27 14.05
N LYS A 67 12.58 -18.05 14.99
CA LYS A 67 13.12 -19.38 15.35
C LYS A 67 12.95 -20.41 14.23
N LYS A 68 11.82 -20.40 13.52
CA LYS A 68 11.54 -21.31 12.40
C LYS A 68 12.32 -21.00 11.11
N LYS A 69 12.99 -19.84 11.05
CA LYS A 69 13.81 -19.43 9.90
C LYS A 69 15.26 -19.95 9.99
N ILE A 70 15.55 -20.76 11.00
CA ILE A 70 16.84 -21.44 11.22
C ILE A 70 16.62 -22.92 11.00
#